data_AF-A0A2E5U496-F1
#
_entry.id   AF-A0A2E5U496-F1
#
_cell.length_a   1.000
_cell.length_b   1.000
_cell.length_c   1.000
_cell.angle_alpha   90.00
_cell.angle_beta   90.00
_cell.angle_gamma   90.00
#
_symmetry.space_group_name_H-M   'P 1'
#
loop_
_entity.id
_entity.type
_entity.pdbx_description
1 polymer ?
#
loop_
_entity_poly.entity_id
_entity_poly.type
_entity_poly.pdbx_seq_one_letter_code
_entity_poly.pdbx_strand_id
1 'polypeptide(L)'
;MTASNMYVSIFDLFKIGIGPSSSHIYGPMMAAYQFISSQSKNINNINQISVELFGSLAFTGKGHGTDKAIIIGLSGYMPSKVDKTTIDSIVKKLSETSSINIFDEKNIKFDIKKNMIFNFKNLDQAHPNTMLFKSYDNKNLLLKEEYYYSIGGGFIASGSDLNKQEAPIKIPYSYNSANELLDLCNKENFAIYELVLKNEESVHSDKNIKNEIMNIWSVMNKSIYNGMTNSGLLDGGIDLKRRANILYKKLIKKGDKISTGTNRLDYNPSPDVFALHPAYPNPFNPSTTIRFDIPEQMPVKLLIYDITGRLVESLFNGTIHAGYHEIQWNANQHSAGLYIVKLISSENTFTQKITLIK
;
A
#
# COMPACT_ATOMS: atom_id res chain seq x y z
N MET A 1 -23.62 5.15 -13.24
CA MET A 1 -23.05 6.20 -14.11
C MET A 1 -22.05 5.54 -15.04
N THR A 2 -22.34 5.45 -16.34
CA THR A 2 -21.38 4.99 -17.34
C THR A 2 -20.38 6.13 -17.57
N ALA A 3 -19.13 5.91 -17.15
CA ALA A 3 -17.98 6.80 -17.32
C ALA A 3 -17.56 6.94 -18.80
N SER A 4 -18.50 7.31 -19.66
CA SER A 4 -18.44 7.03 -21.10
C SER A 4 -17.92 8.18 -21.96
N ASN A 5 -17.37 9.26 -21.39
CA ASN A 5 -16.83 10.38 -22.20
C ASN A 5 -15.71 11.19 -21.54
N MET A 6 -15.03 10.65 -20.52
CA MET A 6 -13.96 11.38 -19.83
C MET A 6 -12.60 10.96 -20.38
N TYR A 7 -11.85 11.91 -20.94
CA TYR A 7 -10.44 11.72 -21.25
C TYR A 7 -9.68 11.43 -19.95
N VAL A 8 -8.87 10.37 -19.94
CA VAL A 8 -8.02 10.02 -18.80
C VAL A 8 -6.58 10.30 -19.19
N SER A 9 -5.97 11.28 -18.54
CA SER A 9 -4.57 11.64 -18.77
C SER A 9 -3.62 10.61 -18.11
N ILE A 10 -2.40 10.48 -18.63
CA ILE A 10 -1.31 9.81 -17.94
C ILE A 10 -1.07 10.39 -16.54
N PHE A 11 -1.31 11.69 -16.34
CA PHE A 11 -1.17 12.37 -15.05
C PHE A 11 -2.32 12.06 -14.09
N ASP A 12 -3.44 11.55 -14.62
CA ASP A 12 -4.52 11.01 -13.80
C ASP A 12 -4.19 9.63 -13.25
N LEU A 13 -3.46 8.83 -14.03
CA LEU A 13 -3.01 7.49 -13.67
C LEU A 13 -1.81 7.53 -12.70
N PHE A 14 -0.84 8.41 -12.99
CA PHE A 14 0.41 8.50 -12.24
C PHE A 14 0.50 9.80 -11.46
N LYS A 15 -0.01 9.76 -10.22
CA LYS A 15 0.02 10.90 -9.29
C LYS A 15 1.13 10.73 -8.26
N ILE A 16 2.00 11.74 -8.16
CA ILE A 16 2.96 11.84 -7.06
C ILE A 16 2.18 12.15 -5.78
N GLY A 17 2.40 11.36 -4.74
CA GLY A 17 1.70 11.50 -3.48
C GLY A 17 2.32 10.65 -2.38
N ILE A 18 1.55 10.46 -1.31
CA ILE A 18 2.01 9.78 -0.09
C ILE A 18 1.18 8.52 0.12
N GLY A 19 1.87 7.41 0.42
CA GLY A 19 1.25 6.13 0.78
C GLY A 19 0.91 6.05 2.27
N PRO A 20 0.36 4.91 2.75
CA PRO A 20 0.10 3.67 2.01
C PRO A 20 -1.13 3.60 1.09
N SER A 21 -2.09 4.52 1.15
CA SER A 21 -3.38 4.34 0.46
C SER A 21 -3.89 5.58 -0.26
N SER A 22 -4.16 5.49 -1.56
CA SER A 22 -4.72 6.59 -2.33
C SER A 22 -6.15 6.95 -1.91
N SER A 23 -6.97 5.98 -1.52
CA SER A 23 -8.35 6.25 -1.11
C SER A 23 -8.47 6.78 0.31
N HIS A 24 -7.53 6.43 1.19
CA HIS A 24 -7.57 6.78 2.62
C HIS A 24 -6.58 7.88 3.02
N ILE A 25 -5.62 8.24 2.16
CA ILE A 25 -4.63 9.29 2.43
C ILE A 25 -4.69 10.34 1.34
N TYR A 26 -4.40 9.96 0.09
CA TYR A 26 -4.34 10.94 -1.01
C TYR A 26 -5.68 11.66 -1.19
N GLY A 27 -6.79 10.93 -1.32
CA GLY A 27 -8.13 11.51 -1.47
C GLY A 27 -8.52 12.40 -0.29
N PRO A 28 -8.48 11.91 0.96
CA PRO A 28 -8.82 12.72 2.14
C PRO A 28 -7.95 13.97 2.33
N MET A 29 -6.64 13.86 2.05
CA MET A 29 -5.73 15.01 2.08
C MET A 29 -6.07 16.03 0.98
N MET A 30 -6.37 15.57 -0.24
CA MET A 30 -6.80 16.46 -1.33
C MET A 30 -8.14 17.14 -1.02
N ALA A 31 -9.10 16.43 -0.43
CA ALA A 31 -10.40 16.98 -0.06
C ALA A 31 -10.24 18.08 1.00
N ALA A 32 -9.42 17.84 2.02
CA ALA A 32 -9.09 18.81 3.04
C ALA A 32 -8.39 20.05 2.45
N TYR A 33 -7.43 19.86 1.54
CA TYR A 33 -6.76 20.95 0.83
C TYR A 33 -7.75 21.76 -0.01
N GLN A 34 -8.60 21.12 -0.82
CA GLN A 34 -9.60 21.83 -1.63
C GLN A 34 -10.59 22.62 -0.78
N PHE A 35 -11.07 22.02 0.32
CA PHE A 35 -11.99 22.67 1.24
C PHE A 35 -11.40 23.98 1.78
N ILE A 36 -10.13 23.96 2.21
CA ILE A 36 -9.51 25.15 2.79
C ILE A 36 -9.05 26.16 1.72
N SER A 37 -8.52 25.69 0.58
CA SER A 37 -8.17 26.55 -0.57
C SER A 37 -9.37 27.33 -1.09
N SER A 38 -10.55 26.71 -1.12
CA SER A 38 -11.80 27.37 -1.56
C SER A 38 -12.21 28.57 -0.68
N GLN A 39 -11.63 28.67 0.53
CA GLN A 39 -11.89 29.74 1.51
C GLN A 39 -10.67 30.64 1.74
N SER A 40 -9.60 30.50 0.93
CA SER A 40 -8.33 31.22 1.09
C SER A 40 -8.48 32.74 1.27
N LYS A 41 -9.39 33.40 0.53
CA LYS A 41 -9.65 34.85 0.67
C LYS A 41 -10.22 35.26 2.04
N ASN A 42 -10.88 34.35 2.74
CA ASN A 42 -11.56 34.59 4.01
C ASN A 42 -10.96 33.76 5.16
N ILE A 43 -9.71 33.31 5.01
CA ILE A 43 -9.06 32.42 5.97
C ILE A 43 -9.02 32.98 7.39
N ASN A 44 -8.88 34.30 7.52
CA ASN A 44 -8.83 35.00 8.81
C ASN A 44 -10.13 34.88 9.61
N ASN A 45 -11.26 34.67 8.92
CA ASN A 45 -12.58 34.51 9.54
C ASN A 45 -12.77 33.09 10.09
N ILE A 46 -11.97 32.11 9.66
CA ILE A 46 -12.07 30.74 10.12
C ILE A 46 -11.48 30.65 11.53
N ASN A 47 -12.31 30.25 12.48
CA ASN A 47 -11.92 30.05 13.88
C ASN A 47 -11.94 28.56 14.27
N GLN A 48 -12.83 27.78 13.66
CA GLN A 48 -12.96 26.35 13.94
C GLN A 48 -13.27 25.58 12.65
N ILE A 49 -12.76 24.35 12.58
CA ILE A 49 -13.07 23.39 11.52
C ILE A 49 -13.55 22.10 12.19
N SER A 50 -14.59 21.48 11.62
CA SER A 50 -14.97 20.11 11.95
C SER A 50 -14.97 19.24 10.69
N VAL A 51 -14.62 17.97 10.88
CA VAL A 51 -14.57 16.96 9.84
C VAL A 51 -15.30 15.73 10.34
N GLU A 52 -16.20 15.21 9.51
CA GLU A 52 -16.90 13.97 9.79
C GLU A 52 -16.60 12.95 8.70
N LEU A 53 -16.16 11.77 9.12
CA LEU A 53 -15.79 10.64 8.27
C LEU A 53 -16.86 9.56 8.38
N PHE A 54 -17.20 8.98 7.24
CA PHE A 54 -18.27 8.00 7.15
C PHE A 54 -17.86 6.76 6.36
N GLY A 55 -18.67 5.72 6.48
CA GLY A 55 -18.50 4.47 5.73
C GLY A 55 -17.11 3.87 5.98
N SER A 56 -16.46 3.37 4.92
CA SER A 56 -15.16 2.70 5.05
C SER A 56 -14.10 3.61 5.68
N LEU A 57 -14.09 4.90 5.36
CA LEU A 57 -13.15 5.87 5.97
C LEU A 57 -13.31 5.94 7.49
N ALA A 58 -14.54 5.83 8.01
CA ALA A 58 -14.76 5.79 9.45
C ALA A 58 -14.18 4.52 10.08
N PHE A 59 -14.37 3.36 9.46
CA PHE A 59 -13.94 2.07 10.00
C PHE A 59 -12.43 1.82 9.93
N THR A 60 -11.78 2.21 8.83
CA THR A 60 -10.38 1.86 8.56
C THR A 60 -9.44 3.07 8.58
N GLY A 61 -9.98 4.30 8.60
CA GLY A 61 -9.20 5.52 8.43
C GLY A 61 -8.12 5.73 9.49
N LYS A 62 -8.39 5.42 10.75
CA LYS A 62 -7.39 5.56 11.82
C LYS A 62 -6.18 4.64 11.62
N GLY A 63 -6.41 3.39 11.18
CA GLY A 63 -5.35 2.44 10.86
C GLY A 63 -4.55 2.82 9.61
N HIS A 64 -5.17 3.56 8.69
CA HIS A 64 -4.55 4.03 7.44
C HIS A 64 -3.93 5.43 7.56
N GLY A 65 -4.08 6.13 8.70
CA GLY A 65 -3.57 7.50 8.88
C GLY A 65 -4.39 8.57 8.15
N THR A 66 -5.68 8.32 7.89
CA THR A 66 -6.60 9.28 7.28
C THR A 66 -6.75 10.56 8.09
N ASP A 67 -6.74 10.45 9.41
CA ASP A 67 -6.77 11.59 10.33
C ASP A 67 -5.59 12.54 10.06
N LYS A 68 -4.37 12.01 10.05
CA LYS A 68 -3.15 12.77 9.74
C LYS A 68 -3.21 13.36 8.33
N ALA A 69 -3.66 12.58 7.35
CA ALA A 69 -3.80 13.04 5.97
C ALA A 69 -4.69 14.29 5.85
N ILE A 70 -5.84 14.27 6.54
CA ILE A 70 -6.77 15.40 6.58
C ILE A 70 -6.13 16.61 7.26
N ILE A 71 -5.44 16.42 8.39
CA ILE A 71 -4.75 17.50 9.10
C ILE A 71 -3.73 18.19 8.19
N ILE A 72 -2.90 17.41 7.49
CA ILE A 72 -1.87 17.95 6.60
C ILE A 72 -2.53 18.74 5.45
N GLY A 73 -3.62 18.22 4.88
CA GLY A 73 -4.41 18.91 3.87
C GLY A 73 -5.05 20.21 4.38
N LEU A 74 -5.65 20.19 5.58
CA LEU A 74 -6.22 21.38 6.23
C LEU A 74 -5.15 22.43 6.55
N SER A 75 -3.90 22.00 6.78
CA SER A 75 -2.77 22.92 6.92
C SER A 75 -2.35 23.59 5.61
N GLY A 76 -2.96 23.22 4.48
CA GLY A 76 -2.72 23.85 3.18
C GLY A 76 -1.67 23.15 2.32
N TYR A 77 -1.31 21.90 2.66
CA TYR A 77 -0.32 21.14 1.91
C TYR A 77 -0.98 20.18 0.93
N MET A 78 -0.44 20.08 -0.29
CA MET A 78 -0.85 19.09 -1.29
C MET A 78 -0.03 17.80 -1.15
N PRO A 79 -0.61 16.61 -1.43
CA PRO A 79 0.11 15.33 -1.32
C PRO A 79 1.36 15.25 -2.19
N SER A 80 1.37 15.94 -3.34
CA SER A 80 2.50 15.96 -4.27
C SER A 80 3.63 16.90 -3.85
N LYS A 81 3.40 17.78 -2.87
CA LYS A 81 4.32 18.86 -2.49
C LYS A 81 4.79 18.80 -1.03
N VAL A 82 4.30 17.86 -0.24
CA VAL A 82 4.68 17.76 1.18
C VAL A 82 5.71 16.65 1.38
N ASP A 83 6.74 16.94 2.17
CA ASP A 83 7.77 15.97 2.53
C ASP A 83 7.55 15.40 3.94
N LYS A 84 8.30 14.35 4.27
CA LYS A 84 8.19 13.66 5.56
C LYS A 84 8.51 14.58 6.75
N THR A 85 9.49 15.49 6.61
CA THR A 85 9.90 16.39 7.70
C THR A 85 8.80 17.39 8.04
N THR A 86 8.12 17.92 7.01
CA THR A 86 6.96 18.79 7.19
C THR A 86 5.80 18.04 7.84
N ILE A 87 5.51 16.81 7.39
CA ILE A 87 4.47 15.97 8.00
C ILE A 87 4.76 15.73 9.49
N ASP A 88 5.98 15.30 9.81
CA ASP A 88 6.39 15.01 11.19
C ASP A 88 6.29 16.27 12.07
N SER A 89 6.65 17.44 11.53
CA SER A 89 6.51 18.74 12.21
C SER A 89 5.05 19.10 12.51
N ILE A 90 4.16 18.98 11.51
CA ILE A 90 2.72 19.28 11.67
C ILE A 90 2.09 18.36 12.70
N VAL A 91 2.35 17.05 12.61
CA VAL A 91 1.81 16.04 13.53
C VAL A 91 2.32 16.27 14.95
N LYS A 92 3.62 16.60 15.11
CA LYS A 92 4.21 16.92 16.41
C LYS A 92 3.55 18.17 17.01
N LYS A 93 3.46 19.27 16.25
CA LYS A 93 2.82 20.51 16.70
C LYS A 93 1.39 20.24 17.17
N LEU A 94 0.60 19.52 16.37
CA LEU A 94 -0.77 19.17 16.75
C LEU A 94 -0.83 18.40 18.08
N SER A 95 0.09 17.45 18.29
CA SER A 95 0.14 16.68 19.55
C SER A 95 0.49 17.52 20.77
N GLU A 96 1.28 18.58 20.60
CA GLU A 96 1.74 19.46 21.67
C GLU A 96 0.74 20.60 21.96
N THR A 97 0.14 21.17 20.92
CA THR A 97 -0.64 22.42 21.03
C THR A 97 -2.13 22.27 20.74
N SER A 98 -2.57 21.12 20.21
CA SER A 98 -3.95 20.93 19.71
C SER A 98 -4.37 22.07 18.77
N SER A 99 -3.47 22.47 17.87
CA SER A 99 -3.70 23.50 16.87
C SER A 99 -3.06 23.16 15.52
N ILE A 100 -3.65 23.69 14.45
CA ILE A 100 -3.12 23.59 13.09
C ILE A 100 -2.87 24.98 12.53
N ASN A 101 -1.83 25.10 11.72
CA ASN A 101 -1.54 26.31 10.95
C ASN A 101 -2.06 26.12 9.53
N ILE A 102 -2.91 27.03 9.08
CA ILE A 102 -3.51 26.99 7.74
C ILE A 102 -2.73 27.95 6.83
N PHE A 103 -2.14 27.41 5.75
CA PHE A 103 -1.27 28.15 4.81
C PHE A 103 -0.17 28.96 5.49
N ASP A 104 0.24 28.53 6.68
CA ASP A 104 1.15 29.25 7.56
C ASP A 104 0.72 30.68 7.98
N GLU A 105 -0.52 31.06 7.69
CA GLU A 105 -1.09 32.39 7.96
C GLU A 105 -1.96 32.41 9.22
N LYS A 106 -2.77 31.36 9.43
CA LYS A 106 -3.78 31.33 10.48
C LYS A 106 -3.65 30.09 11.33
N ASN A 107 -3.36 30.29 12.61
CA ASN A 107 -3.38 29.24 13.61
C ASN A 107 -4.79 29.10 14.20
N ILE A 108 -5.38 27.89 14.14
CA ILE A 108 -6.67 27.58 14.76
C ILE A 108 -6.55 26.41 15.72
N LYS A 109 -7.42 26.37 16.74
CA LYS A 109 -7.51 25.22 17.64
C LYS A 109 -8.13 24.04 16.90
N PHE A 110 -7.50 22.88 16.98
CA PHE A 110 -7.96 21.64 16.38
C PHE A 110 -7.63 20.47 17.31
N ASP A 111 -8.63 20.00 18.04
CA ASP A 111 -8.55 18.80 18.86
C ASP A 111 -9.12 17.63 18.05
N ILE A 112 -8.30 16.65 17.69
CA ILE A 112 -8.72 15.51 16.87
C ILE A 112 -10.00 14.86 17.43
N LYS A 113 -10.11 14.69 18.75
CA LYS A 113 -11.25 13.97 19.35
C LYS A 113 -12.55 14.76 19.24
N LYS A 114 -12.48 16.10 19.20
CA LYS A 114 -13.66 16.98 19.13
C LYS A 114 -13.98 17.42 17.72
N ASN A 115 -12.95 17.67 16.92
CA ASN A 115 -13.04 18.24 15.59
C ASN A 115 -13.11 17.17 14.50
N MET A 116 -12.73 15.91 14.78
CA MET A 116 -12.81 14.81 13.81
C MET A 116 -13.69 13.68 14.32
N ILE A 117 -14.88 13.55 13.72
CA ILE A 117 -15.89 12.58 14.10
C ILE A 117 -15.81 11.39 13.15
N PHE A 118 -15.57 10.20 13.71
CA PHE A 118 -15.67 8.93 12.97
C PHE A 118 -17.10 8.40 13.15
N ASN A 119 -17.95 8.63 12.16
CA ASN A 119 -19.34 8.25 12.21
C ASN A 119 -19.53 6.82 11.66
N PHE A 120 -19.77 5.89 12.58
CA PHE A 120 -19.99 4.47 12.29
C PHE A 120 -21.45 4.11 11.97
N LYS A 121 -22.36 5.10 11.93
CA LYS A 121 -23.76 4.84 11.57
C LYS A 121 -23.86 4.63 10.06
N ASN A 122 -24.62 3.63 9.66
CA ASN A 122 -24.97 3.43 8.26
C ASN A 122 -25.89 4.57 7.81
N LEU A 123 -25.37 5.42 6.94
CA LEU A 123 -26.12 6.44 6.23
C LEU A 123 -26.26 6.00 4.76
N ASP A 124 -27.38 6.33 4.13
CA ASP A 124 -27.56 6.21 2.69
C ASP A 124 -26.68 7.24 1.98
N GLN A 125 -25.38 6.93 1.89
CA GLN A 125 -24.40 7.81 1.27
C GLN A 125 -24.16 7.43 -0.18
N ALA A 126 -23.90 8.45 -1.00
CA ALA A 126 -23.57 8.27 -2.41
C ALA A 126 -22.31 7.41 -2.64
N HIS A 127 -21.38 7.37 -1.67
CA HIS A 127 -20.14 6.59 -1.77
C HIS A 127 -19.66 6.11 -0.38
N PRO A 128 -19.03 4.91 -0.25
CA PRO A 128 -18.52 4.41 1.04
C PRO A 128 -17.37 5.23 1.63
N ASN A 129 -16.71 6.08 0.84
CA ASN A 129 -15.61 6.92 1.30
C ASN A 129 -16.03 8.38 1.31
N THR A 130 -16.94 8.75 2.22
CA THR A 130 -17.51 10.10 2.31
C THR A 130 -16.88 10.88 3.46
N MET A 131 -16.71 12.18 3.23
CA MET A 131 -16.20 13.15 4.19
C MET A 131 -17.09 14.39 4.16
N LEU A 132 -17.38 14.95 5.33
CA LEU A 132 -18.09 16.23 5.47
C LEU A 132 -17.17 17.21 6.19
N PHE A 133 -16.93 18.35 5.57
CA PHE A 133 -16.13 19.42 6.15
C PHE A 133 -17.03 20.60 6.49
N LYS A 134 -16.81 21.19 7.67
CA LYS A 134 -17.49 22.42 8.11
C LYS A 134 -16.48 23.40 8.69
N SER A 135 -16.64 24.68 8.38
CA SER A 135 -15.85 25.78 8.94
C SER A 135 -16.77 26.76 9.65
N TYR A 136 -16.28 27.35 10.74
CA TYR A 136 -17.03 28.27 11.58
C TYR A 136 -16.23 29.52 11.92
N ASP A 137 -16.92 30.63 12.12
CA ASP A 137 -16.34 31.89 12.57
C ASP A 137 -16.12 31.96 14.09
N ASN A 138 -15.65 33.11 14.57
CA ASN A 138 -15.42 33.35 16.00
C ASN A 138 -16.70 33.39 16.86
N LYS A 139 -17.89 33.47 16.24
CA LYS A 139 -19.20 33.40 16.89
C LYS A 139 -19.84 32.02 16.76
N ASN A 140 -19.08 31.03 16.25
CA ASN A 140 -19.56 29.69 15.92
C ASN A 140 -20.65 29.65 14.83
N LEU A 141 -20.72 30.66 13.97
CA LEU A 141 -21.58 30.66 12.80
C LEU A 141 -20.93 29.87 11.68
N LEU A 142 -21.72 29.04 10.99
CA LEU A 142 -21.27 28.22 9.87
C LEU A 142 -20.87 29.11 8.69
N LEU A 143 -19.61 29.02 8.27
CA LEU A 143 -19.07 29.73 7.11
C LEU A 143 -19.22 28.90 5.82
N LYS A 144 -18.88 27.61 5.91
CA LYS A 144 -18.98 26.68 4.77
C LYS A 144 -19.23 25.26 5.27
N GLU A 145 -20.04 24.51 4.52
CA GLU A 145 -20.28 23.08 4.68
C GLU A 145 -20.18 22.42 3.30
N GLU A 146 -19.44 21.32 3.19
CA GLU A 146 -19.27 20.64 1.91
C GLU A 146 -18.94 19.15 2.08
N TYR A 147 -19.59 18.33 1.25
CA TYR A 147 -19.31 16.90 1.14
C TYR A 147 -18.24 16.62 0.08
N TYR A 148 -17.38 15.65 0.38
CA TYR A 148 -16.37 15.12 -0.52
C TYR A 148 -16.39 13.59 -0.53
N TYR A 149 -16.11 13.00 -1.68
CA TYR A 149 -16.09 11.55 -1.90
C TYR A 149 -14.73 11.13 -2.47
N SER A 150 -14.06 10.18 -1.81
CA SER A 150 -12.82 9.58 -2.30
C SER A 150 -13.13 8.35 -3.15
N ILE A 151 -13.23 8.55 -4.47
CA ILE A 151 -13.77 7.55 -5.42
C ILE A 151 -12.73 6.54 -5.95
N GLY A 152 -11.50 6.57 -5.42
CA GLY A 152 -10.40 5.67 -5.83
C GLY A 152 -9.46 6.31 -6.83
N GLY A 153 -8.27 5.72 -7.04
CA GLY A 153 -7.24 6.25 -7.95
C GLY A 153 -6.72 7.66 -7.59
N GLY A 154 -6.97 8.14 -6.37
CA GLY A 154 -6.64 9.51 -5.96
C GLY A 154 -7.57 10.58 -6.54
N PHE A 155 -8.73 10.20 -7.08
CA PHE A 155 -9.77 11.15 -7.46
C PHE A 155 -10.68 11.48 -6.28
N ILE A 156 -11.14 12.73 -6.25
CA ILE A 156 -12.15 13.21 -5.31
C ILE A 156 -13.26 13.91 -6.08
N ALA A 157 -14.49 13.76 -5.61
CA ALA A 157 -15.65 14.50 -6.10
C ALA A 157 -16.24 15.33 -4.96
N SER A 158 -16.63 16.58 -5.22
CA SER A 158 -17.44 17.34 -4.27
C SER A 158 -18.93 17.02 -4.45
N GLY A 159 -19.75 17.27 -3.43
CA GLY A 159 -21.21 17.16 -3.52
C GLY A 159 -21.83 17.98 -4.67
N SER A 160 -21.16 19.06 -5.10
CA SER A 160 -21.60 19.86 -6.25
C SER A 160 -21.23 19.28 -7.61
N ASP A 161 -20.28 18.34 -7.66
CA ASP A 161 -19.73 17.77 -8.90
C ASP A 161 -20.41 16.47 -9.32
N LEU A 162 -21.09 15.77 -8.39
CA LEU A 162 -21.82 14.52 -8.71
C LEU A 162 -22.88 14.68 -9.82
N ASN A 163 -23.37 15.89 -10.05
CA ASN A 163 -24.36 16.22 -11.09
C ASN A 163 -23.81 17.06 -12.25
N LYS A 164 -22.52 17.42 -12.24
CA LYS A 164 -21.91 18.16 -13.35
C LYS A 164 -21.46 17.18 -14.42
N GLN A 165 -22.11 17.21 -15.58
CA GLN A 165 -21.50 16.69 -16.79
C GLN A 165 -20.39 17.67 -17.19
N GLU A 166 -19.14 17.32 -16.92
CA GLU A 166 -18.02 18.05 -17.50
C GLU A 166 -18.09 17.96 -19.02
N ALA A 167 -17.87 19.09 -19.70
CA ALA A 167 -17.83 19.11 -21.15
C ALA A 167 -16.72 18.14 -21.62
N PRO A 168 -16.98 17.30 -22.64
CA PRO A 168 -15.98 16.34 -23.11
C PRO A 168 -14.73 17.09 -23.57
N ILE A 169 -13.59 16.72 -22.99
CA ILE A 169 -12.28 17.26 -23.38
C ILE A 169 -12.04 16.87 -24.83
N LYS A 170 -11.88 17.86 -25.71
CA LYS A 170 -11.57 17.62 -27.12
C LYS A 170 -10.11 17.25 -27.27
N ILE A 171 -9.87 16.03 -27.73
CA ILE A 171 -8.54 15.50 -28.07
C ILE A 171 -8.47 15.16 -29.57
N PRO A 172 -7.29 15.21 -30.19
CA PRO A 172 -7.13 14.95 -31.62
C PRO A 172 -7.41 13.50 -32.00
N TYR A 173 -7.06 12.53 -31.14
CA TYR A 173 -7.18 11.11 -31.43
C TYR A 173 -7.98 10.39 -30.33
N SER A 174 -9.31 10.48 -30.39
CA SER A 174 -10.21 9.81 -29.43
C SER A 174 -10.41 8.33 -29.77
N TYR A 175 -10.36 7.47 -28.75
CA TYR A 175 -10.60 6.03 -28.86
C TYR A 175 -11.28 5.50 -27.59
N ASN A 176 -12.12 4.48 -27.72
CA ASN A 176 -12.82 3.80 -26.63
C ASN A 176 -12.46 2.31 -26.50
N SER A 177 -11.67 1.76 -27.44
CA SER A 177 -11.30 0.35 -27.47
C SER A 177 -9.87 0.16 -27.97
N ALA A 178 -9.29 -1.01 -27.69
CA ALA A 178 -7.96 -1.36 -28.17
C ALA A 178 -7.90 -1.40 -29.71
N ASN A 179 -8.97 -1.87 -30.37
CA ASN A 179 -9.03 -1.91 -31.83
C ASN A 179 -9.01 -0.49 -32.43
N GLU A 180 -9.83 0.42 -31.91
CA GLU A 180 -9.84 1.82 -32.37
C GLU A 180 -8.47 2.50 -32.17
N LEU A 181 -7.80 2.25 -31.04
CA LEU A 181 -6.45 2.75 -30.79
C LEU A 181 -5.46 2.25 -31.84
N LEU A 182 -5.47 0.94 -32.15
CA LEU A 182 -4.57 0.34 -33.14
C LEU A 182 -4.86 0.84 -34.55
N ASP A 183 -6.15 0.99 -34.91
CA ASP A 183 -6.56 1.53 -36.20
C ASP A 183 -6.07 2.97 -36.40
N LEU A 184 -6.18 3.82 -35.36
CA LEU A 184 -5.64 5.18 -35.38
C LEU A 184 -4.11 5.20 -35.50
N CYS A 185 -3.41 4.34 -34.76
CA CYS A 185 -1.95 4.22 -34.84
C CYS A 185 -1.51 3.84 -36.26
N ASN A 186 -2.18 2.86 -36.88
CA ASN A 186 -1.89 2.42 -38.24
C ASN A 186 -2.20 3.51 -39.27
N LYS A 187 -3.32 4.22 -39.11
CA LYS A 187 -3.74 5.29 -40.02
C LYS A 187 -2.78 6.47 -40.02
N GLU A 188 -2.33 6.90 -38.83
CA GLU A 188 -1.45 8.06 -38.65
C GLU A 188 0.04 7.70 -38.70
N ASN A 189 0.38 6.41 -38.83
CA ASN A 189 1.74 5.88 -38.76
C ASN A 189 2.48 6.28 -37.46
N PHE A 190 1.79 6.13 -36.34
CA PHE A 190 2.31 6.41 -34.99
C PHE A 190 2.49 5.12 -34.19
N ALA A 191 3.53 5.09 -33.36
CA ALA A 191 3.56 4.21 -32.21
C ALA A 191 2.52 4.67 -31.17
N ILE A 192 2.03 3.74 -30.33
CA ILE A 192 1.01 4.03 -29.30
C ILE A 192 1.40 5.24 -28.44
N TYR A 193 2.66 5.33 -28.02
CA TYR A 193 3.12 6.42 -27.15
C TYR A 193 3.11 7.79 -27.86
N GLU A 194 3.28 7.83 -29.18
CA GLU A 194 3.27 9.07 -29.97
C GLU A 194 1.84 9.59 -30.09
N LEU A 195 0.87 8.70 -30.34
CA LEU A 195 -0.54 9.05 -30.35
C LEU A 195 -1.00 9.58 -28.98
N VAL A 196 -0.64 8.87 -27.90
CA VAL A 196 -0.94 9.31 -26.53
C VAL A 196 -0.28 10.65 -26.23
N LEU A 197 0.98 10.85 -26.61
CA LEU A 197 1.68 12.13 -26.42
C LEU A 197 0.96 13.28 -27.14
N LYS A 198 0.46 13.06 -28.36
CA LYS A 198 -0.31 14.07 -29.10
C LYS A 198 -1.63 14.43 -28.41
N ASN A 199 -2.30 13.45 -27.81
CA ASN A 199 -3.49 13.72 -26.99
C ASN A 199 -3.13 14.55 -25.75
N GLU A 200 -2.07 14.18 -25.02
CA GLU A 200 -1.62 14.95 -23.85
C GLU A 200 -1.21 16.39 -24.22
N GLU A 201 -0.49 16.58 -25.32
CA GLU A 201 -0.08 17.90 -25.84
C GLU A 201 -1.29 18.80 -26.12
N SER A 202 -2.42 18.23 -26.55
CA SER A 202 -3.65 18.98 -26.80
C SER A 202 -4.37 19.45 -25.53
N VAL A 203 -4.22 18.71 -24.42
CA VAL A 203 -4.87 19.00 -23.13
C VAL A 203 -3.96 19.81 -22.21
N HIS A 204 -2.65 19.69 -22.39
CA HIS A 204 -1.63 20.29 -21.54
C HIS A 204 -0.65 21.15 -22.33
N SER A 205 -1.16 22.02 -23.20
CA SER A 205 -0.36 22.90 -24.08
C SER A 205 0.69 23.73 -23.35
N ASP A 206 0.41 24.12 -22.10
CA ASP A 206 1.30 24.98 -21.30
C ASP A 206 2.33 24.18 -20.47
N LYS A 207 2.26 22.84 -20.48
CA LYS A 207 3.15 21.98 -19.68
C LYS A 207 4.24 21.37 -20.55
N ASN A 208 5.43 21.29 -20.00
CA ASN A 208 6.46 20.41 -20.55
C ASN A 208 6.20 18.96 -20.11
N ILE A 209 5.36 18.26 -20.88
CA ILE A 209 4.92 16.89 -20.59
C ILE A 209 6.11 15.94 -20.35
N LYS A 210 7.18 16.06 -21.14
CA LYS A 210 8.38 15.24 -21.00
C LYS A 210 9.06 15.46 -19.64
N ASN A 211 9.17 16.71 -19.20
CA ASN A 211 9.74 17.02 -17.89
C ASN A 211 8.87 16.48 -16.74
N GLU A 212 7.55 16.55 -16.86
CA GLU A 212 6.63 15.98 -15.86
C GLU A 212 6.73 14.45 -15.78
N ILE A 213 6.81 13.75 -16.93
CA ILE A 213 7.05 12.31 -16.97
C ILE A 213 8.40 11.97 -16.33
N MET A 214 9.45 12.74 -16.64
CA MET A 214 10.77 12.57 -16.02
C MET A 214 10.76 12.83 -14.52
N ASN A 215 9.93 13.77 -14.03
CA ASN A 215 9.73 14.01 -12.61
C ASN A 215 9.07 12.80 -11.93
N ILE A 216 8.00 12.24 -12.51
CA ILE A 216 7.36 11.01 -12.03
C ILE A 216 8.38 9.87 -11.95
N TRP A 217 9.16 9.65 -13.02
CA TRP A 217 10.21 8.65 -13.05
C TRP A 217 11.26 8.86 -11.97
N SER A 218 11.73 10.10 -11.78
CA SER A 218 12.69 10.46 -10.73
C SER A 218 12.15 10.13 -9.33
N VAL A 219 10.88 10.42 -9.07
CA VAL A 219 10.22 10.09 -7.81
C VAL A 219 10.08 8.58 -7.61
N MET A 220 9.71 7.83 -8.66
CA MET A 220 9.68 6.36 -8.60
C MET A 220 11.06 5.79 -8.27
N ASN A 221 12.10 6.27 -8.95
CA ASN A 221 13.48 5.83 -8.72
C ASN A 221 13.96 6.17 -7.29
N LYS A 222 13.64 7.37 -6.80
CA LYS A 222 13.91 7.76 -5.41
C LYS A 222 13.16 6.88 -4.41
N SER A 223 11.91 6.51 -4.70
CA SER A 223 11.13 5.59 -3.87
C SER A 223 11.77 4.19 -3.80
N ILE A 224 12.23 3.65 -4.94
CA ILE A 224 12.98 2.39 -5.00
C ILE A 224 14.26 2.50 -4.16
N TYR A 225 15.04 3.56 -4.34
CA TYR A 225 16.26 3.81 -3.55
C TYR A 225 15.98 3.89 -2.04
N ASN A 226 14.93 4.60 -1.64
CA ASN A 226 14.50 4.68 -0.24
C ASN A 226 14.10 3.29 0.30
N GLY A 227 13.42 2.46 -0.50
CA GLY A 227 13.08 1.09 -0.13
C GLY A 227 14.31 0.19 0.06
N MET A 228 15.33 0.37 -0.80
CA MET A 228 16.59 -0.36 -0.72
C MET A 228 17.50 0.10 0.42
N THR A 229 17.39 1.35 0.89
CA THR A 229 18.28 1.89 1.94
C THR A 229 17.68 1.82 3.34
N ASN A 230 16.37 1.99 3.48
CA ASN A 230 15.70 1.98 4.79
C ASN A 230 15.53 0.56 5.35
N SER A 231 15.99 0.36 6.58
CA SER A 231 15.80 -0.87 7.35
C SER A 231 14.79 -0.68 8.49
N GLY A 232 14.53 -1.74 9.26
CA GLY A 232 13.62 -1.69 10.42
C GLY A 232 12.28 -2.36 10.14
N LEU A 233 11.30 -2.05 10.99
CA LEU A 233 9.94 -2.56 10.89
C LEU A 233 9.07 -1.63 10.03
N LEU A 234 7.97 -2.18 9.50
CA LEU A 234 6.89 -1.39 8.91
C LEU A 234 6.03 -0.79 10.03
N ASP A 235 5.49 0.38 9.76
CA ASP A 235 4.49 1.00 10.63
C ASP A 235 3.17 0.23 10.53
N GLY A 236 2.34 0.26 11.58
CA GLY A 236 1.00 -0.36 11.57
C GLY A 236 0.77 -1.45 12.62
N GLY A 237 1.67 -1.60 13.61
CA GLY A 237 1.46 -2.51 14.75
C GLY A 237 1.61 -4.00 14.43
N ILE A 238 2.12 -4.30 13.23
CA ILE A 238 2.55 -5.64 12.82
C ILE A 238 4.07 -5.57 12.76
N ASP A 239 4.78 -6.44 13.48
CA ASP A 239 6.25 -6.49 13.56
C ASP A 239 6.89 -7.02 12.26
N LEU A 240 6.44 -6.50 11.12
CA LEU A 240 6.84 -6.92 9.80
C LEU A 240 8.12 -6.18 9.39
N LYS A 241 9.22 -6.95 9.28
CA LYS A 241 10.52 -6.43 8.86
C LYS A 241 10.54 -6.00 7.40
N ARG A 242 11.16 -4.85 7.12
CA ARG A 242 11.48 -4.39 5.77
C ARG A 242 12.53 -5.30 5.14
N ARG A 243 12.19 -5.97 4.02
CA ARG A 243 13.05 -6.95 3.36
C ARG A 243 13.95 -6.38 2.25
N ALA A 244 13.53 -5.30 1.61
CA ALA A 244 14.22 -4.73 0.43
C ALA A 244 15.68 -4.33 0.72
N ASN A 245 15.97 -3.71 1.86
CA ASN A 245 17.34 -3.38 2.27
C ASN A 245 18.23 -4.60 2.46
N ILE A 246 17.70 -5.65 3.08
CA ILE A 246 18.42 -6.91 3.31
C ILE A 246 18.75 -7.55 1.96
N LEU A 247 17.77 -7.62 1.07
CA LEU A 247 17.93 -8.17 -0.28
C LEU A 247 18.98 -7.38 -1.08
N TYR A 248 18.88 -6.05 -1.10
CA TYR A 248 19.82 -5.18 -1.80
C TYR A 248 21.26 -5.39 -1.34
N LYS A 249 21.51 -5.42 -0.02
CA LYS A 249 22.84 -5.68 0.55
C LYS A 249 23.36 -7.06 0.19
N LYS A 250 22.51 -8.08 0.16
CA LYS A 250 22.90 -9.46 -0.22
C LYS A 250 23.32 -9.52 -1.70
N LEU A 251 22.57 -8.88 -2.59
CA LEU A 251 22.86 -8.91 -4.02
C LEU A 251 24.11 -8.11 -4.39
N ILE A 252 24.35 -6.94 -3.76
CA ILE A 252 25.57 -6.15 -4.03
C ILE A 252 26.83 -6.82 -3.46
N LYS A 253 26.76 -7.45 -2.27
CA LYS A 253 27.93 -8.11 -1.66
C LYS A 253 28.47 -9.29 -2.47
N LYS A 254 27.64 -9.94 -3.28
CA LYS A 254 28.08 -11.08 -4.10
C LYS A 254 28.73 -10.68 -5.44
N GLY A 255 28.76 -9.39 -5.79
CA GLY A 255 29.21 -8.97 -7.13
C GLY A 255 28.30 -9.50 -8.26
N ASP A 256 27.16 -10.09 -7.93
CA ASP A 256 26.21 -10.64 -8.89
C ASP A 256 25.58 -9.46 -9.66
N LYS A 257 25.82 -9.39 -10.97
CA LYS A 257 25.10 -8.49 -11.88
C LYS A 257 23.62 -8.88 -11.86
N ILE A 258 22.79 -8.05 -11.22
CA ILE A 258 21.35 -8.23 -11.14
C ILE A 258 20.72 -7.71 -12.45
N SER A 259 20.82 -8.53 -13.50
CA SER A 259 20.09 -8.42 -14.78
C SER A 259 20.47 -7.32 -15.77
N THR A 260 20.68 -7.73 -17.03
CA THR A 260 20.56 -6.92 -18.25
C THR A 260 19.18 -7.13 -18.88
N GLY A 261 18.12 -6.75 -18.17
CA GLY A 261 16.77 -6.47 -18.71
C GLY A 261 16.00 -7.55 -19.48
N THR A 262 16.48 -8.80 -19.64
CA THR A 262 15.80 -9.78 -20.52
C THR A 262 15.67 -11.21 -20.00
N ASN A 263 16.31 -11.59 -18.88
CA ASN A 263 16.15 -12.94 -18.32
C ASN A 263 15.33 -12.91 -17.03
N ARG A 264 14.27 -13.75 -16.98
CA ARG A 264 13.57 -14.10 -15.74
C ARG A 264 14.58 -14.66 -14.77
N LEU A 265 14.74 -13.99 -13.63
CA LEU A 265 15.51 -14.50 -12.51
C LEU A 265 14.60 -15.46 -11.75
N ASP A 266 14.88 -16.77 -11.86
CA ASP A 266 14.37 -17.75 -10.91
C ASP A 266 15.11 -17.55 -9.58
N TYR A 267 14.70 -16.53 -8.84
CA TYR A 267 15.19 -16.24 -7.50
C TYR A 267 14.61 -17.27 -6.53
N ASN A 268 15.41 -18.27 -6.18
CA ASN A 268 15.08 -19.20 -5.10
C ASN A 268 15.81 -18.74 -3.82
N PRO A 269 15.14 -18.06 -2.88
CA PRO A 269 15.79 -17.62 -1.64
C PRO A 269 16.30 -18.83 -0.85
N SER A 270 17.56 -18.81 -0.42
CA SER A 270 18.09 -19.79 0.54
C SER A 270 17.97 -19.23 1.96
N PRO A 271 17.57 -20.05 2.95
CA PRO A 271 17.44 -19.61 4.34
C PRO A 271 18.81 -19.30 4.96
N ASP A 272 18.82 -18.42 5.97
CA ASP A 272 20.06 -18.03 6.66
C ASP A 272 20.41 -18.97 7.84
N VAL A 273 19.47 -19.81 8.28
CA VAL A 273 19.62 -20.71 9.43
C VAL A 273 19.02 -22.09 9.15
N PHE A 274 19.58 -23.12 9.78
CA PHE A 274 19.00 -24.47 9.80
C PHE A 274 17.85 -24.50 10.80
N ALA A 275 16.64 -24.83 10.35
CA ALA A 275 15.44 -24.77 11.19
C ALA A 275 14.41 -25.86 10.86
N LEU A 276 13.67 -26.30 11.88
CA LEU A 276 12.49 -27.17 11.73
C LEU A 276 11.25 -26.36 12.15
N HIS A 277 10.26 -26.28 11.26
CA HIS A 277 9.03 -25.54 11.50
C HIS A 277 7.90 -26.45 12.02
N PRO A 278 6.92 -25.87 12.74
CA PRO A 278 5.71 -26.57 13.14
C PRO A 278 5.05 -27.29 11.95
N ALA A 279 4.84 -28.60 12.07
CA ALA A 279 4.14 -29.38 11.06
C ALA A 279 2.68 -28.91 10.92
N TYR A 280 2.16 -28.89 9.70
CA TYR A 280 0.78 -28.47 9.42
C TYR A 280 0.10 -29.40 8.40
N PRO A 281 -1.16 -29.82 8.65
CA PRO A 281 -1.92 -29.63 9.89
C PRO A 281 -1.31 -30.41 11.07
N ASN A 282 -1.57 -29.99 12.32
CA ASN A 282 -1.25 -30.73 13.55
C ASN A 282 -2.19 -30.25 14.70
N PRO A 283 -3.08 -31.10 15.25
CA PRO A 283 -3.33 -32.51 14.91
C PRO A 283 -3.77 -32.71 13.45
N PHE A 284 -3.54 -33.90 12.88
CA PHE A 284 -3.77 -34.18 11.46
C PHE A 284 -4.45 -35.53 11.21
N ASN A 285 -5.15 -35.63 10.08
CA ASN A 285 -5.79 -36.87 9.58
C ASN A 285 -5.65 -36.95 8.05
N PRO A 286 -5.03 -37.98 7.45
CA PRO A 286 -3.94 -38.83 7.94
C PRO A 286 -2.57 -38.28 7.50
N SER A 287 -2.52 -37.07 6.92
CA SER A 287 -1.28 -36.46 6.43
C SER A 287 -0.94 -35.12 7.06
N THR A 288 0.35 -34.85 7.26
CA THR A 288 0.88 -33.56 7.68
C THR A 288 2.10 -33.17 6.85
N THR A 289 2.34 -31.87 6.69
CA THR A 289 3.50 -31.34 5.98
C THR A 289 4.56 -30.88 6.96
N ILE A 290 5.77 -31.43 6.83
CA ILE A 290 6.94 -31.06 7.63
C ILE A 290 7.80 -30.12 6.81
N ARG A 291 7.98 -28.89 7.31
CA ARG A 291 8.78 -27.85 6.65
C ARG A 291 10.08 -27.62 7.39
N PHE A 292 11.17 -27.47 6.66
CA PHE A 292 12.49 -27.22 7.24
C PHE A 292 13.39 -26.42 6.29
N ASP A 293 14.35 -25.74 6.89
CA ASP A 293 15.21 -24.76 6.25
C ASP A 293 16.65 -25.28 6.21
N ILE A 294 17.28 -25.26 5.04
CA ILE A 294 18.65 -25.70 4.82
C ILE A 294 19.50 -24.51 4.34
N PRO A 295 20.41 -23.97 5.16
CA PRO A 295 21.14 -22.76 4.82
C PRO A 295 22.25 -22.96 3.79
N GLU A 296 22.86 -24.14 3.79
CA GLU A 296 23.90 -24.56 2.85
C GLU A 296 23.78 -26.06 2.60
N GLN A 297 24.36 -26.56 1.51
CA GLN A 297 24.26 -27.97 1.16
C GLN A 297 24.88 -28.85 2.25
N MET A 298 24.07 -29.72 2.87
CA MET A 298 24.49 -30.53 4.01
C MET A 298 23.76 -31.88 4.05
N PRO A 299 24.35 -32.90 4.70
CA PRO A 299 23.65 -34.16 4.99
C PRO A 299 22.57 -33.94 6.06
N VAL A 300 21.36 -34.43 5.78
CA VAL A 300 20.18 -34.28 6.65
C VAL A 300 19.43 -35.60 6.76
N LYS A 301 18.91 -35.88 7.95
CA LYS A 301 17.95 -36.96 8.21
C LYS A 301 16.65 -36.40 8.77
N LEU A 302 15.53 -36.80 8.18
CA LEU A 302 14.19 -36.52 8.70
C LEU A 302 13.53 -37.83 9.09
N LEU A 303 13.34 -38.03 10.39
CA LEU A 303 12.91 -39.29 10.99
C LEU A 303 11.64 -39.09 11.83
N ILE A 304 10.78 -40.11 11.85
CA ILE A 304 9.57 -40.17 12.67
C ILE A 304 9.72 -41.26 13.72
N TYR A 305 9.46 -40.91 14.97
CA TYR A 305 9.47 -41.82 16.11
C TYR A 305 8.10 -41.88 16.78
N ASP A 306 7.75 -43.01 17.38
CA ASP A 306 6.61 -43.08 18.29
C ASP A 306 6.98 -42.56 19.70
N ILE A 307 5.99 -42.49 20.60
CA ILE A 307 6.21 -42.05 21.99
C ILE A 307 7.18 -42.93 22.78
N THR A 308 7.42 -44.17 22.35
CA THR A 308 8.35 -45.10 23.01
C THR A 308 9.79 -44.90 22.52
N GLY A 309 9.99 -44.04 21.51
CA GLY A 309 11.29 -43.79 20.89
C GLY A 309 11.64 -44.82 19.81
N ARG A 310 10.70 -45.68 19.39
CA ARG A 310 10.92 -46.59 18.26
C ARG A 310 10.88 -45.77 16.97
N LEU A 311 11.85 -46.01 16.08
CA LEU A 311 11.82 -45.45 14.74
C LEU A 311 10.62 -46.06 13.99
N VAL A 312 9.71 -45.20 13.55
CA VAL A 312 8.51 -45.56 12.80
C VAL A 312 8.79 -45.47 11.31
N GLU A 313 9.43 -44.38 10.87
CA GLU A 313 9.65 -44.11 9.46
C GLU A 313 10.84 -43.16 9.24
N SER A 314 11.55 -43.33 8.13
CA SER A 314 12.61 -42.42 7.69
C SER A 314 12.13 -41.69 6.43
N LEU A 315 11.69 -40.44 6.59
CA LEU A 315 11.12 -39.66 5.49
C LEU A 315 12.19 -39.14 4.53
N PHE A 316 13.39 -38.87 5.04
CA PHE A 316 14.53 -38.46 4.22
C PHE A 316 15.85 -38.82 4.89
N ASN A 317 16.83 -39.25 4.10
CA ASN A 317 18.20 -39.51 4.56
C ASN A 317 19.17 -39.31 3.39
N GLY A 318 19.83 -38.16 3.35
CA GLY A 318 20.76 -37.84 2.26
C GLY A 318 21.28 -36.41 2.34
N THR A 319 22.04 -36.01 1.31
CA THR A 319 22.49 -34.62 1.15
C THR A 319 21.42 -33.80 0.45
N ILE A 320 21.12 -32.62 1.00
CA ILE A 320 20.10 -31.72 0.46
C ILE A 320 20.72 -30.34 0.20
N HIS A 321 20.34 -29.70 -0.90
CA HIS A 321 20.84 -28.37 -1.27
C HIS A 321 20.21 -27.25 -0.41
N ALA A 322 20.86 -26.09 -0.39
CA ALA A 322 20.36 -24.91 0.29
C ALA A 322 18.97 -24.51 -0.23
N GLY A 323 18.02 -24.27 0.66
CA GLY A 323 16.64 -23.93 0.28
C GLY A 323 15.61 -24.18 1.38
N TYR A 324 14.37 -23.85 1.05
CA TYR A 324 13.20 -24.19 1.84
C TYR A 324 12.64 -25.52 1.34
N HIS A 325 12.46 -26.47 2.25
CA HIS A 325 12.05 -27.82 1.90
C HIS A 325 10.78 -28.21 2.64
N GLU A 326 9.94 -28.98 1.97
CA GLU A 326 8.74 -29.57 2.56
C GLU A 326 8.62 -31.04 2.18
N ILE A 327 8.26 -31.86 3.17
CA ILE A 327 8.01 -33.29 2.98
C ILE A 327 6.67 -33.60 3.63
N GLN A 328 5.75 -34.18 2.85
CA GLN A 328 4.47 -34.66 3.35
C GLN A 328 4.66 -36.05 3.96
N TRP A 329 4.22 -36.23 5.20
CA TRP A 329 4.10 -37.54 5.82
C TRP A 329 2.65 -38.02 5.75
N ASN A 330 2.43 -39.22 5.21
CA ASN A 330 1.13 -39.89 5.18
C ASN A 330 1.15 -41.06 6.17
N ALA A 331 0.40 -40.92 7.27
CA ALA A 331 0.39 -41.86 8.38
C ALA A 331 -0.79 -42.85 8.35
N ASN A 332 -1.38 -43.12 7.18
CA ASN A 332 -2.52 -44.04 7.02
C ASN A 332 -2.30 -45.42 7.67
N GLN A 333 -1.08 -45.95 7.57
CA GLN A 333 -0.72 -47.28 8.07
C GLN A 333 -0.33 -47.28 9.56
N HIS A 334 -0.33 -46.13 10.23
CA HIS A 334 0.09 -45.97 11.62
C HIS A 334 -1.11 -45.73 12.54
N SER A 335 -1.01 -46.08 13.83
CA SER A 335 -2.08 -45.91 14.81
C SER A 335 -2.27 -44.45 15.23
N ALA A 336 -3.50 -44.02 15.55
CA ALA A 336 -3.73 -42.69 16.12
C ALA A 336 -2.91 -42.52 17.42
N GLY A 337 -2.31 -41.34 17.62
CA GLY A 337 -1.40 -41.11 18.74
C GLY A 337 -0.40 -39.99 18.51
N LEU A 338 0.51 -39.85 19.47
CA LEU A 338 1.58 -38.86 19.43
C LEU A 338 2.83 -39.43 18.75
N TYR A 339 3.44 -38.64 17.88
CA TYR A 339 4.69 -38.94 17.18
C TYR A 339 5.68 -37.81 17.37
N ILE A 340 6.96 -38.13 17.24
CA ILE A 340 8.07 -37.18 17.33
C ILE A 340 8.76 -37.14 15.97
N VAL A 341 8.74 -35.97 15.35
CA VAL A 341 9.56 -35.67 14.16
C VAL A 341 10.92 -35.22 14.63
N LYS A 342 11.98 -35.77 14.02
CA LYS A 342 13.37 -35.41 14.32
C LYS A 342 14.11 -35.05 13.03
N LEU A 343 14.62 -33.83 12.97
CA LEU A 343 15.47 -33.33 11.89
C LEU A 343 16.91 -33.26 12.40
N ILE A 344 17.83 -33.93 11.71
CA ILE A 344 19.23 -34.09 12.15
C ILE A 344 20.17 -33.62 11.03
N SER A 345 21.14 -32.78 11.37
CA SER A 345 22.32 -32.49 10.56
C SER A 345 23.60 -32.89 11.31
N SER A 346 24.78 -32.58 10.75
CA SER A 346 26.07 -32.84 11.40
C SER A 346 26.25 -32.12 12.73
N GLU A 347 25.68 -30.92 12.87
CA GLU A 347 25.89 -30.05 14.04
C GLU A 347 24.64 -29.85 14.88
N ASN A 348 23.44 -30.02 14.30
CA ASN A 348 22.19 -29.64 14.93
C ASN A 348 21.16 -30.77 14.89
N THR A 349 20.32 -30.82 15.93
CA THR A 349 19.18 -31.73 15.99
C THR A 349 17.96 -30.98 16.49
N PHE A 350 16.89 -30.97 15.69
CA PHE A 350 15.61 -30.40 16.05
C PHE A 350 14.56 -31.50 16.21
N THR A 351 13.64 -31.29 17.15
CA THR A 351 12.53 -32.21 17.39
C THR A 351 11.21 -31.45 17.50
N GLN A 352 10.13 -32.04 17.04
CA GLN A 352 8.78 -31.54 17.29
C GLN A 352 7.79 -32.70 17.51
N LYS A 353 6.76 -32.43 18.30
CA LYS A 353 5.67 -33.38 18.59
C LYS A 353 4.50 -33.14 17.66
N ILE A 354 3.95 -34.20 17.08
CA ILE A 354 2.79 -34.16 16.19
C ILE A 354 1.77 -35.23 16.60
N THR A 355 0.49 -34.93 16.41
CA THR A 355 -0.61 -35.80 16.85
C THR A 355 -1.41 -36.26 15.64
N LEU A 356 -1.42 -37.58 15.41
CA LEU A 356 -2.29 -38.23 14.41
C LEU A 356 -3.65 -38.50 15.05
N ILE A 357 -4.70 -37.98 14.43
CA ILE A 357 -6.09 -38.30 14.74
C ILE A 357 -6.67 -39.13 13.59
N LYS A 358 -7.49 -40.15 13.91
CA LYS A 358 -8.20 -40.96 12.90
C LYS A 358 -9.68 -40.67 12.95
#